data_AF-A0ABD1BJD1-F1
#
_entry.id   AF-A0ABD1BJD1-F1
#
_cell.length_a   1.000
_cell.length_b   1.000
_cell.length_c   1.000
_cell.angle_alpha   90.00
_cell.angle_beta   90.00
_cell.angle_gamma   90.00
#
_symmetry.space_group_name_H-M   'P 1'
#
loop_
_entity.id
_entity.type
_entity.pdbx_description
1 polymer ?
#
loop_
_entity_poly.entity_id
_entity_poly.type
_entity_poly.pdbx_seq_one_letter_code
_entity_poly.pdbx_strand_id
1 'polypeptide(L)'
;MNSQEIKGLADYFRAAMKENRLMDIIDGRIRDACKEKQVMAVANLAKRCLNSKGKKRPNMREVFTELEKICSLPEDSQVQVEIDDDDMMMKKECR
;
A
#
# COMPACT_ATOMS: atom_id res chain seq x y z
N MET A 1 -22.32 -16.78 -26.14
CA MET A 1 -22.96 -16.13 -24.98
C MET A 1 -21.88 -15.84 -23.96
N ASN A 2 -21.29 -14.66 -24.05
CA ASN A 2 -20.23 -14.20 -23.17
C ASN A 2 -21.00 -13.65 -21.97
N SER A 3 -21.32 -14.52 -21.01
CA SER A 3 -21.84 -14.07 -19.73
C SER A 3 -20.85 -13.01 -19.26
N GLN A 4 -21.29 -11.76 -19.17
CA GLN A 4 -20.56 -10.76 -18.44
C GLN A 4 -20.60 -11.24 -16.98
N GLU A 5 -19.67 -12.14 -16.63
CA GLU A 5 -19.39 -12.46 -15.25
C GLU A 5 -19.22 -11.11 -14.57
N ILE A 6 -20.08 -10.81 -13.61
CA ILE A 6 -19.95 -9.63 -12.77
C ILE A 6 -18.64 -9.83 -12.01
N LYS A 7 -17.54 -9.34 -12.59
CA LYS A 7 -16.22 -9.38 -11.98
C LYS A 7 -16.24 -8.35 -10.89
N GLY A 8 -16.34 -8.82 -9.64
CA GLY A 8 -16.19 -7.93 -8.48
C GLY A 8 -14.83 -7.23 -8.51
N LEU A 9 -14.69 -6.15 -7.73
CA LEU A 9 -13.45 -5.37 -7.67
C LEU A 9 -12.22 -6.25 -7.37
N ALA A 10 -12.37 -7.29 -6.56
CA ALA A 10 -11.30 -8.24 -6.26
C ALA A 10 -10.80 -9.01 -7.49
N ASP A 11 -11.70 -9.44 -8.37
CA ASP A 11 -11.35 -10.17 -9.59
C ASP A 11 -10.77 -9.24 -10.65
N TYR A 12 -11.32 -8.02 -10.76
CA TYR A 12 -10.77 -6.98 -11.63
C TYR A 12 -9.34 -6.61 -11.21
N PHE A 13 -9.10 -6.36 -9.92
CA PHE A 13 -7.78 -6.08 -9.36
C PHE A 13 -6.80 -7.24 -9.63
N ARG A 14 -7.22 -8.49 -9.40
CA ARG A 14 -6.37 -9.67 -9.69
C ARG A 14 -5.99 -9.78 -11.16
N ALA A 15 -6.91 -9.49 -12.07
CA ALA A 15 -6.64 -9.49 -13.51
C ALA A 15 -5.63 -8.41 -13.88
N ALA A 16 -5.84 -7.17 -13.42
CA ALA A 16 -4.91 -6.07 -13.63
C ALA A 16 -3.50 -6.38 -13.07
N MET A 17 -3.42 -6.98 -11.88
CA MET A 17 -2.15 -7.43 -11.27
C MET A 17 -1.47 -8.60 -11.99
N LYS A 18 -2.18 -9.33 -12.87
CA LYS A 18 -1.61 -10.37 -13.74
C LYS A 18 -1.12 -9.78 -15.07
N GLU A 19 -1.80 -8.75 -15.54
CA GLU A 19 -1.51 -8.04 -16.79
C GLU A 19 -0.55 -6.85 -16.60
N ASN A 20 -0.03 -6.66 -15.38
CA ASN A 20 0.83 -5.54 -15.01
C ASN A 20 0.19 -4.15 -15.24
N ARG A 21 -1.13 -4.06 -15.05
CA ARG A 21 -1.97 -2.87 -15.26
C ARG A 21 -2.40 -2.21 -13.94
N LEU A 22 -1.59 -2.29 -12.89
CA LEU A 22 -1.95 -1.73 -11.58
C LEU A 22 -2.16 -0.21 -11.66
N MET A 23 -1.28 0.51 -12.36
CA MET A 23 -1.32 1.97 -12.43
C MET A 23 -2.50 2.51 -13.23
N ASP A 24 -3.12 1.67 -14.07
CA ASP A 24 -4.31 2.01 -14.85
C ASP A 24 -5.59 1.97 -13.99
N ILE A 25 -5.57 1.20 -12.89
CA ILE A 25 -6.75 0.92 -12.08
C ILE A 25 -6.72 1.56 -10.69
N ILE A 26 -5.55 2.02 -10.25
CA ILE A 26 -5.39 2.67 -8.95
C ILE A 26 -6.04 4.05 -8.98
N ASP A 27 -6.63 4.46 -7.86
CA ASP A 27 -7.19 5.79 -7.69
C ASP A 27 -6.11 6.85 -7.96
N GLY A 28 -6.45 7.89 -8.73
CA GLY A 28 -5.52 8.97 -9.08
C GLY A 28 -4.91 9.62 -7.84
N ARG A 29 -5.67 9.74 -6.75
CA ARG A 29 -5.16 10.29 -5.48
C ARG A 29 -4.01 9.46 -4.91
N ILE A 30 -4.05 8.14 -5.06
CA ILE A 30 -2.97 7.25 -4.59
C ILE A 30 -1.79 7.30 -5.55
N ARG A 31 -2.06 7.30 -6.86
CA ARG A 31 -1.01 7.38 -7.89
C ARG A 31 -0.18 8.65 -7.76
N ASP A 32 -0.84 9.78 -7.47
CA ASP A 32 -0.20 11.08 -7.48
C ASP A 32 0.45 11.43 -6.12
N ALA A 33 -0.07 10.87 -5.01
CA ALA A 33 0.44 11.16 -3.65
C ALA A 33 1.45 10.13 -3.10
N CYS A 34 1.48 8.91 -3.64
CA CYS A 34 2.30 7.83 -3.08
C CYS A 34 3.43 7.40 -4.02
N LYS A 35 4.56 6.98 -3.44
CA LYS A 35 5.68 6.42 -4.21
C LYS A 35 5.25 5.11 -4.88
N GLU A 36 5.54 4.97 -6.17
CA GLU A 36 5.20 3.76 -6.95
C GLU A 36 5.67 2.47 -6.27
N LYS A 37 6.88 2.47 -5.67
CA LYS A 37 7.40 1.31 -4.92
C LYS A 37 6.49 0.90 -3.75
N GLN A 38 6.00 1.87 -2.98
CA GLN A 38 5.10 1.61 -1.85
C GLN A 38 3.73 1.11 -2.35
N VAL A 39 3.18 1.76 -3.38
CA VAL A 39 1.91 1.35 -4.01
C VAL A 39 1.99 -0.09 -4.51
N MET A 40 3.08 -0.44 -5.18
CA MET A 40 3.33 -1.78 -5.69
C MET A 40 3.49 -2.81 -4.55
N ALA A 41 4.15 -2.44 -3.45
CA ALA A 41 4.30 -3.31 -2.28
C ALA A 41 2.94 -3.63 -1.63
N VAL A 42 2.10 -2.61 -1.40
CA VAL A 42 0.74 -2.79 -0.87
C VAL A 42 -0.12 -3.61 -1.83
N ALA A 43 -0.05 -3.34 -3.12
CA ALA A 43 -0.81 -4.08 -4.12
C ALA A 43 -0.40 -5.57 -4.17
N ASN A 44 0.89 -5.88 -4.03
CA ASN A 44 1.37 -7.25 -3.92
C ASN A 44 0.86 -7.95 -2.64
N LEU A 45 0.80 -7.24 -1.52
CA LEU A 45 0.18 -7.75 -0.31
C LEU A 45 -1.33 -8.03 -0.51
N ALA A 46 -2.07 -7.07 -1.09
CA ALA A 46 -3.49 -7.25 -1.41
C ALA A 46 -3.73 -8.44 -2.36
N LYS A 47 -2.87 -8.65 -3.36
CA LYS A 47 -2.92 -9.82 -4.26
C LYS A 47 -2.78 -11.14 -3.50
N ARG A 48 -1.91 -11.19 -2.48
CA ARG A 48 -1.78 -12.37 -1.59
C ARG A 48 -3.03 -12.55 -0.73
N CYS A 49 -3.60 -11.48 -0.17
CA CYS A 49 -4.84 -11.52 0.62
C CYS A 49 -6.04 -12.02 -0.20
N LEU A 50 -6.12 -11.63 -1.47
CA LEU A 50 -7.20 -11.98 -2.40
C LEU A 50 -7.01 -13.34 -3.10
N ASN A 51 -6.10 -14.19 -2.61
CA ASN A 51 -5.87 -15.50 -3.21
C ASN A 51 -7.17 -16.34 -3.20
N SER A 52 -7.50 -16.95 -4.34
CA SER A 52 -8.67 -17.85 -4.44
C SER A 52 -8.54 -19.07 -3.53
N LYS A 53 -7.31 -19.53 -3.27
CA LYS A 53 -7.03 -20.61 -2.33
C LYS A 53 -6.86 -20.02 -0.93
N GLY A 54 -7.85 -20.21 -0.05
CA GLY A 54 -7.83 -19.69 1.32
C GLY A 54 -6.55 -20.04 2.11
N LYS A 55 -6.05 -21.27 1.97
CA LYS A 55 -4.80 -21.74 2.60
C LYS A 55 -3.52 -21.01 2.13
N LYS A 56 -3.60 -20.26 1.03
CA LYS A 56 -2.49 -19.44 0.50
C LYS A 56 -2.60 -17.96 0.89
N ARG A 57 -3.68 -17.58 1.58
CA ARG A 57 -3.83 -16.21 2.10
C ARG A 57 -2.92 -16.06 3.32
N PRO A 58 -2.24 -14.92 3.47
CA PRO A 58 -1.54 -14.62 4.70
C PRO A 58 -2.54 -14.50 5.86
N ASN A 59 -2.10 -14.85 7.06
CA ASN A 59 -2.85 -14.55 8.27
C ASN A 59 -2.72 -13.07 8.65
N MET A 60 -3.60 -12.55 9.51
CA MET A 60 -3.61 -11.12 9.84
C MET A 60 -2.33 -10.62 10.52
N ARG A 61 -1.59 -11.48 11.26
CA ARG A 61 -0.29 -11.08 11.83
C ARG A 61 0.73 -10.86 10.74
N GLU A 62 0.79 -11.74 9.74
CA GLU A 62 1.65 -11.56 8.57
C GLU A 62 1.27 -10.30 7.79
N VAL A 63 -0.03 -10.06 7.58
CA VAL A 63 -0.51 -8.83 6.90
C VAL A 63 -0.06 -7.58 7.67
N PHE A 64 -0.24 -7.57 8.99
CA PHE A 64 0.17 -6.46 9.84
C PHE A 64 1.67 -6.20 9.76
N THR A 65 2.49 -7.23 9.97
CA THR A 65 3.96 -7.11 9.92
C THR A 65 4.46 -6.65 8.55
N GLU A 66 3.82 -7.08 7.47
CA GLU A 66 4.18 -6.63 6.12
C GLU A 66 3.79 -5.16 5.89
N LEU A 67 2.65 -4.72 6.40
CA LEU A 67 2.27 -3.30 6.36
C LEU A 67 3.21 -2.42 7.18
N GLU A 68 3.61 -2.86 8.38
CA GLU A 68 4.59 -2.13 9.20
C GLU A 68 5.90 -1.92 8.43
N LYS A 69 6.40 -2.96 7.76
CA LYS A 69 7.60 -2.86 6.90
C LYS A 69 7.38 -1.89 5.75
N ILE A 70 6.22 -1.93 5.10
CA ILE A 70 5.88 -1.04 3.98
C ILE A 70 5.88 0.43 4.43
N CYS A 71 5.30 0.72 5.59
CA CYS A 71 5.26 2.05 6.17
C CYS A 71 6.63 2.52 6.69
N SER A 72 7.48 1.60 7.12
CA SER A 72 8.81 1.91 7.68
C SER A 72 9.92 1.97 6.64
N LEU A 73 9.63 1.74 5.35
CA LEU A 73 10.66 1.91 4.31
C LEU A 73 11.12 3.36 4.30
N PRO A 74 12.44 3.62 4.31
CA PRO A 74 12.96 4.96 4.21
C PRO A 74 12.34 5.62 3.00
N GLU A 75 11.71 6.76 3.21
CA GLU A 75 11.39 7.65 2.12
C GLU A 75 12.74 8.00 1.48
N ASP A 76 13.01 7.48 0.27
CA ASP A 76 14.17 7.88 -0.54
C ASP A 76 14.35 9.41 -0.35
N SER A 77 15.43 9.80 0.32
CA SER A 77 15.61 11.12 0.93
C SER A 77 15.37 12.23 -0.09
N GLN A 78 14.37 13.07 0.17
CA GLN A 78 14.41 14.46 -0.25
C GLN A 78 14.37 15.32 1.01
N VAL A 79 15.56 15.72 1.45
CA VAL A 79 15.70 16.89 2.32
C VAL A 79 15.44 18.11 1.44
N GLN A 80 14.40 18.87 1.78
CA GLN A 80 14.44 20.32 2.03
C GLN A 80 13.00 20.81 2.24
N VAL A 81 12.61 20.92 3.51
CA VAL A 81 11.84 22.08 3.97
C VAL A 81 12.58 22.55 5.21
N GLU A 82 13.24 23.69 5.08
CA GLU A 82 13.79 24.44 6.21
C GLU A 82 12.59 24.77 7.13
N ILE A 83 12.57 24.17 8.31
CA ILE A 83 11.73 24.65 9.41
C ILE A 83 12.72 25.36 10.32
N ASP A 84 12.57 26.68 10.40
CA ASP A 84 13.39 27.54 11.24
C ASP A 84 13.46 26.98 12.68
N ASP A 85 14.70 26.82 13.15
CA ASP A 85 15.05 26.38 14.50
C ASP A 85 14.61 27.41 15.55
N ASP A 86 13.40 27.28 16.12
CA ASP A 86 13.05 27.93 17.39
C ASP A 86 11.73 27.37 18.00
N ASP A 87 11.72 26.13 18.52
CA ASP A 87 10.84 25.76 19.66
C ASP A 87 11.23 24.42 20.33
N MET A 88 12.47 24.28 20.82
CA MET A 88 12.83 23.20 21.74
C MET A 88 13.10 23.74 23.14
N MET A 89 12.07 24.10 23.92
CA MET A 89 12.15 24.02 25.38
C MET A 89 10.79 24.20 26.09
N MET A 90 10.50 23.29 27.05
CA MET A 90 9.52 23.40 28.15
C MET A 90 8.07 22.94 27.81
N LYS A 91 7.58 21.76 28.19
CA LYS A 91 7.66 21.15 29.54
C LYS A 91 7.14 19.70 29.54
N LYS A 92 8.03 18.83 30.04
CA LYS A 92 7.83 17.90 31.17
C LYS A 92 6.99 16.62 30.99
N GLU A 93 7.70 15.52 31.26
CA GLU A 93 7.31 14.21 31.78
C GLU A 93 5.85 14.04 32.24
N CYS A 94 5.23 12.95 31.77
CA CYS A 94 4.31 12.18 32.60
C CYS A 94 4.90 10.77 32.76
N ARG A 95 5.05 10.38 34.02
CA ARG A 95 5.49 9.10 34.52
C ARG A 95 4.56 7.95 34.11
#